data_AF-A0A7C1HEW8-F1
#
_entry.id   AF-A0A7C1HEW8-F1
#
_cell.length_a   1.000
_cell.length_b   1.000
_cell.length_c   1.000
_cell.angle_alpha   90.00
_cell.angle_beta   90.00
_cell.angle_gamma   90.00
#
_symmetry.space_group_name_H-M   'P 1'
#
loop_
_entity.id
_entity.type
_entity.pdbx_description
1 polymer ?
#
loop_
_entity_poly.entity_id
_entity_poly.type
_entity_poly.pdbx_seq_one_letter_code
_entity_poly.pdbx_strand_id
1 'polypeptide(L)'
;MKSLTFIEAKLMGIFMKTRCLLLLAGIFLFLFSGCGKDKPLPDGYKKIIGNNDGAVVDTILVQTEGIEKFYSKLISTAPSTELMLGNYGPYRSGMFLTFNNLPDTVIVKSARLLLSIANNIAPVDSSFWNISHAAELNIFLADTSWDVNNPPVPDMSLLLGKTFLYSDSTNKIQLALDSLTVDQWADSGSGIRHYGIWLETVDAPFMQIYSSINLANTELAPKLQLIYTTSDSIGAKPDTTEYYATQDASFLLNNEMELNLNPDLFYIGKGLAFRSWLNFDLGGLDTNAHINRAILELTANRSNSIRDFAGINECIIYRLTEEWQDGNVSENQTGASYSPTVMDSVLTFEITPSFQAWLGDKYPNYGFLAKSLNEQKTIGRIAFYSSKHTFELQPKIYLYYTLPPKQEF
;
A
#
# COMPACT_ATOMS: atom_id res chain seq x y z
N MET A 1 -58.87 7.51 74.06
CA MET A 1 -58.02 8.14 73.02
C MET A 1 -58.08 7.31 71.74
N LYS A 2 -59.02 7.62 70.83
CA LYS A 2 -59.08 7.12 69.43
C LYS A 2 -60.22 7.88 68.72
N SER A 3 -59.98 9.15 68.40
CA SER A 3 -60.97 10.02 67.74
C SER A 3 -60.31 11.19 67.00
N LEU A 4 -59.14 10.98 66.37
CA LEU A 4 -58.51 12.01 65.53
C LEU A 4 -57.94 11.50 64.20
N THR A 5 -57.94 10.20 63.93
CA THR A 5 -57.26 9.64 62.75
C THR A 5 -58.10 9.58 61.46
N PHE A 6 -59.39 9.92 61.49
CA PHE A 6 -60.24 9.79 60.29
C PHE A 6 -60.41 11.07 59.46
N ILE A 7 -60.11 12.25 60.04
CA ILE A 7 -60.26 13.53 59.33
C ILE A 7 -58.99 13.87 58.53
N GLU A 8 -57.80 13.48 58.99
CA GLU A 8 -56.53 13.75 58.29
C GLU A 8 -56.39 12.95 56.98
N ALA A 9 -56.88 11.71 56.94
CA ALA A 9 -56.78 10.87 55.74
C ALA A 9 -57.64 11.39 54.57
N LYS A 10 -58.76 12.06 54.84
CA LYS A 10 -59.68 12.57 53.81
C LYS A 10 -59.21 13.91 53.22
N LEU A 11 -58.54 14.75 54.02
CA LEU A 11 -57.93 16.01 53.56
C LEU A 11 -56.67 15.76 52.71
N MET A 12 -55.87 14.75 53.04
CA MET A 12 -54.65 14.41 52.29
C MET A 12 -54.94 13.87 50.88
N GLY A 13 -56.03 13.11 50.70
CA GLY A 13 -56.46 12.61 49.39
C GLY A 13 -56.98 13.68 48.42
N ILE A 14 -57.56 14.76 48.95
CA ILE A 14 -58.04 15.89 48.14
C ILE A 14 -56.85 16.77 47.70
N PHE A 15 -55.91 17.07 48.60
CA PHE A 15 -54.71 17.84 48.26
C PHE A 15 -53.80 17.15 47.22
N MET A 16 -53.72 15.82 47.23
CA MET A 16 -52.89 15.06 46.29
C MET A 16 -53.51 14.98 44.88
N LYS A 17 -54.85 14.93 44.77
CA LYS A 17 -55.55 14.95 43.47
C LYS A 17 -55.48 16.33 42.80
N THR A 18 -55.59 17.42 43.56
CA THR A 18 -55.52 18.78 43.01
C THR A 18 -54.10 19.16 42.55
N ARG A 19 -53.06 18.69 43.24
CA ARG A 19 -51.66 18.88 42.82
C ARG A 19 -51.30 18.09 41.57
N CYS A 20 -51.84 16.87 41.41
CA CYS A 20 -51.62 16.06 40.22
C CYS A 20 -52.33 16.65 38.98
N LEU A 21 -53.54 17.21 39.16
CA LEU A 21 -54.28 17.87 38.07
C LEU A 21 -53.61 19.17 37.60
N LEU A 22 -53.04 19.97 38.51
CA LEU A 22 -52.28 21.18 38.19
C LEU A 22 -50.94 20.88 37.50
N LEU A 23 -50.27 19.79 37.88
CA LEU A 23 -49.04 19.32 37.22
C LEU A 23 -49.32 18.80 35.79
N LEU A 24 -50.42 18.06 35.60
CA LEU A 24 -50.85 17.61 34.27
C LEU A 24 -51.30 18.77 33.37
N ALA A 25 -51.99 19.78 33.91
CA ALA A 25 -52.34 20.97 33.15
C ALA A 25 -51.11 21.82 32.78
N GLY A 26 -50.11 21.90 33.66
CA GLY A 26 -48.84 22.60 33.39
C GLY A 26 -47.99 21.93 32.31
N ILE A 27 -47.94 20.58 32.28
CA ILE A 27 -47.21 19.83 31.26
C ILE A 27 -47.94 19.88 29.90
N PHE A 28 -49.28 19.90 29.88
CA PHE A 28 -50.04 20.06 28.64
C PHE A 28 -49.88 21.45 28.01
N LEU A 29 -49.69 22.50 28.82
CA LEU A 29 -49.44 23.87 28.33
C LEU A 29 -48.05 24.07 27.71
N PHE A 30 -47.05 23.29 28.11
CA PHE A 30 -45.71 23.32 27.50
C PHE A 30 -45.64 22.56 26.17
N LEU A 31 -46.53 21.58 25.93
CA LEU A 31 -46.56 20.80 24.68
C LEU A 31 -47.21 21.54 23.50
N PHE A 32 -47.88 22.68 23.72
CA PHE A 32 -48.42 23.54 22.64
C PHE A 32 -47.53 24.75 22.29
N SER A 33 -46.35 24.87 22.90
CA SER A 33 -45.42 26.00 22.66
C SER A 33 -44.23 25.63 21.77
N GLY A 34 -44.33 24.58 20.96
CA GLY A 34 -43.23 24.03 20.17
C GLY A 34 -43.58 23.77 18.70
N CYS A 35 -43.76 24.84 17.93
CA CYS A 35 -43.43 24.99 16.50
C CYS A 35 -44.05 26.30 16.03
N GLY A 36 -43.29 27.39 16.15
CA GLY A 36 -43.57 28.56 15.35
C GLY A 36 -43.52 28.13 13.88
N LYS A 37 -44.60 28.39 13.14
CA LYS A 37 -44.62 28.31 11.69
C LYS A 37 -43.34 28.96 11.15
N ASP A 38 -42.64 28.25 10.27
CA ASP A 38 -41.51 28.80 9.53
C ASP A 38 -41.87 30.22 9.11
N LYS A 39 -41.09 31.19 9.59
CA LYS A 39 -41.23 32.56 9.09
C LYS A 39 -41.00 32.45 7.58
N PRO A 40 -41.94 32.95 6.75
CA PRO A 40 -41.70 32.98 5.31
C PRO A 40 -40.37 33.71 5.09
N LEU A 41 -39.47 33.08 4.34
CA LEU A 41 -38.20 33.68 3.96
C LEU A 41 -38.46 35.10 3.44
N PRO A 42 -37.67 36.10 3.86
CA PRO A 42 -37.85 37.48 3.43
C PRO A 42 -37.93 37.56 1.91
N ASP A 43 -38.89 38.35 1.40
CA ASP A 43 -39.12 38.52 -0.04
C ASP A 43 -37.82 38.98 -0.71
N GLY A 44 -37.27 38.12 -1.57
CA GLY A 44 -35.90 38.22 -2.11
C GLY A 44 -35.15 36.89 -2.08
N TYR A 45 -35.27 36.10 -1.01
CA TYR A 45 -34.66 34.76 -0.93
C TYR A 45 -35.33 33.76 -1.89
N LYS A 46 -36.62 33.93 -2.18
CA LYS A 46 -37.32 33.14 -3.21
C LYS A 46 -36.74 33.33 -4.62
N LYS A 47 -36.12 34.48 -4.91
CA LYS A 47 -35.42 34.71 -6.19
C LYS A 47 -34.04 34.08 -6.26
N ILE A 48 -33.43 33.79 -5.10
CA ILE A 48 -32.17 33.03 -5.01
C ILE A 48 -32.45 31.52 -5.11
N ILE A 49 -33.67 31.08 -4.78
CA ILE A 49 -34.02 29.65 -4.69
C ILE A 49 -34.78 29.14 -5.92
N GLY A 50 -35.47 30.02 -6.69
CA GLY A 50 -36.15 29.61 -7.92
C GLY A 50 -37.24 28.55 -7.70
N ASN A 51 -38.09 28.30 -8.70
CA ASN A 51 -39.11 27.25 -8.62
C ASN A 51 -38.53 25.83 -8.85
N ASN A 52 -37.23 25.75 -9.13
CA ASN A 52 -36.45 24.54 -8.99
C ASN A 52 -35.46 24.83 -7.88
N ASP A 53 -35.74 24.31 -6.69
CA ASP A 53 -34.88 24.38 -5.51
C ASP A 53 -33.41 24.12 -5.88
N GLY A 54 -32.48 24.45 -4.99
CA GLY A 54 -31.10 23.93 -5.02
C GLY A 54 -31.06 22.41 -4.93
N ALA A 55 -31.60 21.74 -5.94
CA ALA A 55 -31.74 20.32 -6.08
C ALA A 55 -30.33 19.79 -6.21
N VAL A 56 -29.94 19.02 -5.22
CA VAL A 56 -28.78 18.16 -5.33
C VAL A 56 -29.14 17.15 -6.40
N VAL A 57 -28.63 17.36 -7.61
CA VAL A 57 -28.72 16.40 -8.70
C VAL A 57 -27.58 15.42 -8.49
N ASP A 58 -27.91 14.13 -8.54
CA ASP A 58 -26.95 13.03 -8.53
C ASP A 58 -26.67 12.64 -9.98
N THR A 59 -25.40 12.60 -10.37
CA THR A 59 -24.97 12.13 -11.68
C THR A 59 -23.82 11.16 -11.49
N ILE A 60 -23.94 10.01 -12.13
CA ILE A 60 -22.87 9.02 -12.20
C ILE A 60 -22.15 9.24 -13.52
N LEU A 61 -20.92 9.71 -13.43
CA LEU A 61 -20.00 9.66 -14.57
C LEU A 61 -19.33 8.29 -14.60
N VAL A 62 -19.41 7.67 -15.75
CA VAL A 62 -18.69 6.45 -16.06
C VAL A 62 -17.43 6.80 -16.83
N GLN A 63 -16.34 6.10 -16.56
CA GLN A 63 -15.15 6.20 -17.39
C GLN A 63 -15.46 5.77 -18.83
N THR A 64 -15.18 6.64 -19.81
CA THR A 64 -15.37 6.31 -21.22
C THR A 64 -14.31 5.31 -21.70
N GLU A 65 -14.69 4.44 -22.64
CA GLU A 65 -13.82 3.38 -23.16
C GLU A 65 -12.44 3.90 -23.59
N GLY A 66 -11.37 3.27 -23.09
CA GLY A 66 -10.01 3.44 -23.63
C GLY A 66 -9.15 4.53 -22.97
N ILE A 67 -9.54 5.03 -21.80
CA ILE A 67 -8.80 6.10 -21.10
C ILE A 67 -7.97 5.58 -19.92
N GLU A 68 -8.07 4.30 -19.57
CA GLU A 68 -7.14 3.66 -18.64
C GLU A 68 -5.85 3.23 -19.35
N LYS A 69 -4.73 3.79 -18.90
CA LYS A 69 -3.41 3.27 -19.23
C LYS A 69 -2.70 2.91 -17.94
N PHE A 70 -1.93 1.84 -17.94
CA PHE A 70 -0.99 1.58 -16.86
C PHE A 70 0.42 1.42 -17.43
N TYR A 71 1.40 1.70 -16.60
CA TYR A 71 2.79 1.38 -16.88
C TYR A 71 3.43 0.78 -15.63
N SER A 72 4.45 -0.04 -15.87
CA SER A 72 5.34 -0.55 -14.84
C SER A 72 6.65 0.21 -14.84
N LYS A 73 7.32 0.24 -13.69
CA LYS A 73 8.68 0.73 -13.56
C LYS A 73 9.43 -0.04 -12.50
N LEU A 74 10.65 -0.50 -12.81
CA LEU A 74 11.59 -0.99 -11.81
C LEU A 74 11.97 0.12 -10.81
N ILE A 75 11.76 -0.14 -9.52
CA ILE A 75 12.09 0.77 -8.42
C ILE A 75 12.91 0.01 -7.38
N SER A 76 13.87 0.72 -6.75
CA SER A 76 14.73 0.11 -5.73
C SER A 76 13.91 -0.29 -4.52
N THR A 77 14.07 -1.54 -4.07
CA THR A 77 13.50 -2.01 -2.81
C THR A 77 14.45 -1.89 -1.62
N ALA A 78 15.61 -1.25 -1.80
CA ALA A 78 16.58 -1.02 -0.72
C ALA A 78 16.00 -0.34 0.53
N PRO A 79 14.97 0.53 0.46
CA PRO A 79 14.31 1.10 1.65
C PRO A 79 13.24 0.19 2.29
N SER A 80 13.01 -1.00 1.74
CA SER A 80 12.04 -1.96 2.27
C SER A 80 12.50 -2.52 3.61
N THR A 81 11.55 -2.89 4.48
CA THR A 81 11.83 -3.65 5.71
C THR A 81 11.87 -5.16 5.46
N GLU A 82 11.65 -5.57 4.22
CA GLU A 82 11.50 -6.94 3.76
C GLU A 82 12.36 -7.15 2.50
N LEU A 83 13.10 -8.26 2.46
CA LEU A 83 13.91 -8.71 1.34
C LEU A 83 13.28 -9.95 0.69
N MET A 84 13.32 -10.02 -0.64
CA MET A 84 12.72 -11.07 -1.47
C MET A 84 13.79 -11.94 -2.11
N LEU A 85 13.61 -13.25 -2.03
CA LEU A 85 14.46 -14.23 -2.71
C LEU A 85 13.60 -15.40 -3.19
N GLY A 86 13.70 -15.73 -4.47
CA GLY A 86 12.90 -16.78 -5.09
C GLY A 86 11.92 -16.24 -6.14
N ASN A 87 10.91 -17.04 -6.45
CA ASN A 87 9.92 -16.68 -7.48
C ASN A 87 8.49 -16.70 -6.96
N TYR A 88 7.67 -15.83 -7.51
CA TYR A 88 6.23 -15.84 -7.31
C TYR A 88 5.54 -15.48 -8.62
N GLY A 89 4.88 -16.44 -9.27
CA GLY A 89 4.31 -16.23 -10.60
C GLY A 89 5.36 -15.70 -11.58
N PRO A 90 5.14 -14.56 -12.26
CA PRO A 90 6.10 -13.99 -13.19
C PRO A 90 7.15 -13.09 -12.50
N TYR A 91 7.27 -13.11 -11.18
CA TYR A 91 8.25 -12.30 -10.46
C TYR A 91 9.37 -13.17 -9.94
N ARG A 92 10.60 -12.85 -10.34
CA ARG A 92 11.82 -13.48 -9.86
C ARG A 92 12.64 -12.45 -9.11
N SER A 93 13.12 -12.81 -7.92
CA SER A 93 13.90 -11.90 -7.09
C SER A 93 15.22 -12.52 -6.65
N GLY A 94 16.28 -11.75 -6.78
CA GLY A 94 17.55 -11.98 -6.10
C GLY A 94 17.76 -11.00 -4.96
N MET A 95 18.69 -11.31 -4.07
CA MET A 95 18.99 -10.53 -2.88
C MET A 95 20.47 -10.18 -2.82
N PHE A 96 20.77 -8.93 -2.48
CA PHE A 96 22.14 -8.46 -2.30
C PHE A 96 22.35 -7.94 -0.88
N LEU A 97 23.52 -8.23 -0.32
CA LEU A 97 23.92 -7.85 1.04
C LEU A 97 25.37 -7.34 1.04
N THR A 98 25.68 -6.27 1.77
CA THR A 98 27.07 -5.83 2.02
C THR A 98 27.44 -5.93 3.48
N PHE A 99 28.71 -6.20 3.75
CA PHE A 99 29.27 -6.21 5.10
C PHE A 99 30.55 -5.39 5.08
N ASN A 100 30.71 -4.49 6.06
CA ASN A 100 31.90 -3.65 6.21
C ASN A 100 32.59 -3.94 7.53
N ASN A 101 33.82 -3.45 7.68
CA ASN A 101 34.64 -3.59 8.89
C ASN A 101 34.83 -5.06 9.29
N LEU A 102 34.96 -5.94 8.28
CA LEU A 102 35.37 -7.32 8.49
C LEU A 102 36.77 -7.34 9.13
N PRO A 103 37.09 -8.39 9.89
CA PRO A 103 38.34 -8.46 10.60
C PRO A 103 39.49 -8.61 9.60
N ASP A 104 40.53 -7.79 9.76
CA ASP A 104 41.69 -7.81 8.87
C ASP A 104 42.80 -8.70 9.44
N THR A 105 43.62 -9.27 8.56
CA THR A 105 44.76 -10.14 8.93
C THR A 105 44.34 -11.31 9.83
N VAL A 106 43.23 -11.95 9.48
CA VAL A 106 42.74 -13.16 10.17
C VAL A 106 42.75 -14.35 9.23
N ILE A 107 42.50 -15.53 9.81
CA ILE A 107 42.38 -16.78 9.09
C ILE A 107 40.99 -17.32 9.36
N VAL A 108 40.09 -17.16 8.39
CA VAL A 108 38.68 -17.56 8.49
C VAL A 108 38.59 -19.08 8.46
N LYS A 109 38.12 -19.66 9.57
CA LYS A 109 37.90 -21.10 9.72
C LYS A 109 36.48 -21.52 9.33
N SER A 110 35.50 -20.62 9.47
CA SER A 110 34.11 -20.83 9.03
C SER A 110 33.44 -19.49 8.80
N ALA A 111 32.63 -19.41 7.75
CA ALA A 111 31.78 -18.27 7.45
C ALA A 111 30.33 -18.73 7.22
N ARG A 112 29.38 -18.01 7.82
CA ARG A 112 27.95 -18.34 7.76
C ARG A 112 27.12 -17.09 7.56
N LEU A 113 26.22 -17.11 6.59
CA LEU A 113 25.20 -16.09 6.44
C LEU A 113 23.94 -16.51 7.21
N LEU A 114 23.47 -15.63 8.08
CA LEU A 114 22.29 -15.80 8.93
C LEU A 114 21.18 -14.87 8.44
N LEU A 115 20.04 -15.44 8.05
CA LEU A 115 18.88 -14.68 7.58
C LEU A 115 17.66 -15.04 8.41
N SER A 116 16.88 -14.04 8.80
CA SER A 116 15.61 -14.25 9.51
C SER A 116 14.45 -14.22 8.52
N ILE A 117 13.62 -15.26 8.53
CA ILE A 117 12.44 -15.37 7.67
C ILE A 117 11.31 -14.55 8.30
N ALA A 118 10.82 -13.57 7.55
CA ALA A 118 9.67 -12.74 7.91
C ALA A 118 8.37 -13.35 7.38
N ASN A 119 8.37 -13.90 6.16
CA ASN A 119 7.19 -14.49 5.52
C ASN A 119 7.57 -15.43 4.38
N ASN A 120 6.61 -16.20 3.86
CA ASN A 120 6.76 -16.97 2.62
C ASN A 120 5.56 -16.69 1.70
N ILE A 121 5.81 -16.61 0.39
CA ILE A 121 4.78 -16.39 -0.62
C ILE A 121 4.89 -17.53 -1.64
N ALA A 122 3.77 -18.14 -1.97
CA ALA A 122 3.65 -19.21 -2.95
C ALA A 122 2.33 -19.10 -3.70
N PRO A 123 2.14 -19.85 -4.81
CA PRO A 123 0.89 -19.83 -5.58
C PRO A 123 -0.36 -19.99 -4.70
N VAL A 124 -1.49 -19.46 -5.18
CA VAL A 124 -2.76 -19.33 -4.42
C VAL A 124 -3.37 -20.67 -3.99
N ASP A 125 -2.85 -21.80 -4.49
CA ASP A 125 -3.30 -23.13 -4.11
C ASP A 125 -2.98 -23.41 -2.63
N SER A 126 -4.02 -23.53 -1.80
CA SER A 126 -3.88 -23.83 -0.37
C SER A 126 -3.20 -25.17 -0.11
N SER A 127 -3.19 -26.09 -1.09
CA SER A 127 -2.48 -27.35 -0.99
C SER A 127 -0.96 -27.24 -1.16
N PHE A 128 -0.45 -26.11 -1.66
CA PHE A 128 0.99 -25.88 -1.83
C PHE A 128 1.76 -26.10 -0.52
N TRP A 129 1.19 -25.66 0.61
CA TRP A 129 1.85 -25.77 1.91
C TRP A 129 1.71 -27.13 2.58
N ASN A 130 0.99 -28.08 1.97
CA ASN A 130 0.84 -29.43 2.52
C ASN A 130 2.10 -30.28 2.35
N ILE A 131 3.01 -29.88 1.46
CA ILE A 131 4.29 -30.53 1.21
C ILE A 131 5.42 -29.49 1.23
N SER A 132 6.60 -29.91 1.69
CA SER A 132 7.80 -29.07 1.62
C SER A 132 8.31 -29.05 0.18
N HIS A 133 8.59 -27.86 -0.33
CA HIS A 133 9.21 -27.64 -1.62
C HIS A 133 10.64 -27.13 -1.42
N ALA A 134 11.57 -27.62 -2.24
CA ALA A 134 12.96 -27.20 -2.20
C ALA A 134 13.34 -26.45 -3.47
N ALA A 135 14.24 -25.47 -3.34
CA ALA A 135 14.85 -24.76 -4.45
C ALA A 135 16.36 -24.68 -4.25
N GLU A 136 17.14 -24.92 -5.30
CA GLU A 136 18.59 -24.70 -5.24
C GLU A 136 18.86 -23.20 -5.09
N LEU A 137 19.71 -22.85 -4.14
CA LEU A 137 20.19 -21.51 -3.87
C LEU A 137 21.68 -21.45 -4.20
N ASN A 138 22.04 -20.50 -5.07
CA ASN A 138 23.41 -20.13 -5.32
C ASN A 138 23.75 -18.84 -4.57
N ILE A 139 24.96 -18.81 -4.02
CA ILE A 139 25.48 -17.67 -3.26
C ILE A 139 26.78 -17.25 -3.93
N PHE A 140 26.91 -15.98 -4.30
CA PHE A 140 28.04 -15.45 -5.05
C PHE A 140 28.67 -14.27 -4.32
N LEU A 141 29.98 -14.06 -4.51
CA LEU A 141 30.57 -12.75 -4.33
C LEU A 141 30.09 -11.83 -5.46
N ALA A 142 29.81 -10.59 -5.12
CA ALA A 142 29.34 -9.59 -6.07
C ALA A 142 29.98 -8.22 -5.81
N ASP A 143 30.25 -7.47 -6.87
CA ASP A 143 30.72 -6.08 -6.75
C ASP A 143 29.64 -5.21 -6.06
N THR A 144 30.07 -4.19 -5.34
CA THR A 144 29.20 -3.21 -4.68
C THR A 144 28.80 -2.05 -5.60
N SER A 145 29.35 -1.97 -6.82
CA SER A 145 28.99 -0.95 -7.82
C SER A 145 27.70 -1.26 -8.59
N TRP A 146 26.59 -1.50 -7.89
CA TRP A 146 25.28 -1.78 -8.50
C TRP A 146 24.28 -0.62 -8.33
N ASP A 147 23.25 -0.62 -9.16
CA ASP A 147 22.05 0.21 -8.99
C ASP A 147 20.79 -0.61 -9.32
N VAL A 148 19.59 -0.05 -9.10
CA VAL A 148 18.32 -0.75 -9.34
C VAL A 148 18.16 -1.31 -10.76
N ASN A 149 18.70 -0.62 -11.77
CA ASN A 149 18.64 -1.03 -13.16
C ASN A 149 19.79 -1.95 -13.55
N ASN A 150 20.85 -1.99 -12.75
CA ASN A 150 22.05 -2.78 -12.96
C ASN A 150 22.33 -3.63 -11.71
N PRO A 151 21.51 -4.66 -11.43
CA PRO A 151 21.78 -5.59 -10.34
C PRO A 151 23.12 -6.32 -10.58
N PRO A 152 23.76 -6.83 -9.50
CA PRO A 152 24.94 -7.66 -9.66
C PRO A 152 24.66 -8.86 -10.59
N VAL A 153 25.58 -9.11 -11.52
CA VAL A 153 25.47 -10.24 -12.44
C VAL A 153 26.17 -11.46 -11.80
N PRO A 154 25.48 -12.59 -11.63
CA PRO A 154 26.11 -13.80 -11.10
C PRO A 154 27.25 -14.28 -12.00
N ASP A 155 28.41 -14.57 -11.40
CA ASP A 155 29.55 -15.22 -12.04
C ASP A 155 29.88 -16.52 -11.30
N MET A 156 29.86 -17.65 -12.00
CA MET A 156 30.16 -18.96 -11.42
C MET A 156 31.60 -19.08 -10.91
N SER A 157 32.53 -18.25 -11.39
CA SER A 157 33.88 -18.17 -10.85
C SER A 157 33.94 -17.51 -9.46
N LEU A 158 32.88 -16.79 -9.08
CA LEU A 158 32.70 -16.09 -7.80
C LEU A 158 31.71 -16.80 -6.87
N LEU A 159 31.41 -18.08 -7.13
CA LEU A 159 30.47 -18.87 -6.32
C LEU A 159 31.03 -19.11 -4.90
N LEU A 160 30.34 -18.59 -3.89
CA LEU A 160 30.63 -18.79 -2.46
C LEU A 160 30.02 -20.07 -1.90
N GLY A 161 28.95 -20.58 -2.49
CA GLY A 161 28.28 -21.75 -1.96
C GLY A 161 27.00 -22.11 -2.70
N LYS A 162 26.57 -23.35 -2.46
CA LYS A 162 25.30 -23.90 -2.95
C LYS A 162 24.59 -24.62 -1.81
N THR A 163 23.28 -24.46 -1.75
CA THR A 163 22.44 -25.19 -0.80
C THR A 163 21.00 -25.25 -1.30
N PHE A 164 20.11 -25.81 -0.49
CA PHE A 164 18.68 -25.81 -0.76
C PHE A 164 17.95 -24.91 0.23
N LEU A 165 17.06 -24.07 -0.30
CA LEU A 165 16.03 -23.41 0.48
C LEU A 165 14.78 -24.27 0.49
N TYR A 166 14.12 -24.35 1.64
CA TYR A 166 12.86 -25.08 1.80
C TYR A 166 11.72 -24.13 2.11
N SER A 167 10.57 -24.34 1.48
CA SER A 167 9.38 -23.49 1.56
C SER A 167 8.79 -23.43 2.97
N ASP A 168 8.95 -24.50 3.75
CA ASP A 168 8.49 -24.65 5.13
C ASP A 168 9.55 -24.25 6.17
N SER A 169 10.69 -23.70 5.74
CA SER A 169 11.64 -23.07 6.65
C SER A 169 10.95 -21.99 7.48
N THR A 170 11.18 -22.02 8.80
CA THR A 170 10.64 -21.04 9.74
C THR A 170 11.75 -20.35 10.52
N ASN A 171 11.47 -19.12 10.97
CA ASN A 171 12.31 -18.31 11.86
C ASN A 171 13.63 -17.85 11.26
N LYS A 172 14.60 -18.75 11.05
CA LYS A 172 15.97 -18.41 10.63
C LYS A 172 16.57 -19.51 9.76
N ILE A 173 17.41 -19.09 8.81
CA ILE A 173 18.27 -20.00 8.03
C ILE A 173 19.73 -19.63 8.22
N GLN A 174 20.58 -20.65 8.15
CA GLN A 174 22.02 -20.54 8.20
C GLN A 174 22.60 -21.13 6.92
N LEU A 175 23.32 -20.31 6.17
CA LEU A 175 23.93 -20.66 4.90
C LEU A 175 25.44 -20.72 5.09
N ALA A 176 26.04 -21.89 4.88
CA ALA A 176 27.49 -22.02 4.93
C ALA A 176 28.12 -21.37 3.69
N LEU A 177 29.20 -20.64 3.88
CA LEU A 177 29.98 -20.00 2.82
C LEU A 177 31.36 -20.64 2.75
N ASP A 178 31.96 -20.65 1.56
CA ASP A 178 33.35 -21.07 1.38
C ASP A 178 34.29 -20.15 2.18
N SER A 179 34.92 -20.70 3.22
CA SER A 179 35.73 -19.92 4.14
C SER A 179 37.01 -19.39 3.50
N LEU A 180 37.57 -20.09 2.50
CA LEU A 180 38.78 -19.65 1.79
C LEU A 180 38.52 -18.38 0.98
N THR A 181 37.39 -18.35 0.26
CA THR A 181 36.99 -17.18 -0.52
C THR A 181 36.63 -16.00 0.38
N VAL A 182 35.97 -16.25 1.53
CA VAL A 182 35.69 -15.21 2.53
C VAL A 182 36.98 -14.67 3.18
N ASP A 183 37.98 -15.54 3.40
CA ASP A 183 39.30 -15.14 3.92
C ASP A 183 40.00 -14.13 2.99
N GLN A 184 39.99 -14.41 1.67
CA GLN A 184 40.55 -13.51 0.66
C GLN A 184 39.80 -12.17 0.57
N TRP A 185 38.49 -12.17 0.82
CA TRP A 185 37.69 -10.96 0.87
C TRP A 185 37.95 -10.12 2.13
N ALA A 186 38.23 -10.76 3.26
CA ALA A 186 38.52 -10.07 4.53
C ALA A 186 39.91 -9.41 4.56
N ASP A 187 40.88 -9.91 3.78
CA ASP A 187 42.24 -9.38 3.72
C ASP A 187 42.32 -8.06 2.93
N SER A 188 42.56 -6.95 3.64
CA SER A 188 42.63 -5.60 3.07
C SER A 188 43.87 -5.36 2.19
N GLY A 189 44.89 -6.23 2.29
CA GLY A 189 46.15 -6.15 1.54
C GLY A 189 46.07 -6.67 0.10
N SER A 190 44.95 -7.31 -0.27
CA SER A 190 44.81 -8.02 -1.55
C SER A 190 44.45 -7.12 -2.75
N GLY A 191 44.13 -5.83 -2.54
CA GLY A 191 43.67 -4.92 -3.59
C GLY A 191 42.31 -5.31 -4.19
N ILE A 192 41.63 -6.27 -3.56
CA ILE A 192 40.34 -6.84 -3.91
C ILE A 192 39.26 -5.84 -3.46
N ARG A 193 38.36 -5.48 -4.41
CA ARG A 193 37.26 -4.51 -4.26
C ARG A 193 36.38 -4.79 -3.05
N HIS A 194 35.56 -3.81 -2.67
CA HIS A 194 34.52 -4.01 -1.66
C HIS A 194 33.48 -4.98 -2.25
N TYR A 195 33.50 -6.25 -1.85
CA TYR A 195 32.50 -7.23 -2.27
C TYR A 195 31.31 -7.27 -1.32
N GLY A 196 30.13 -7.55 -1.88
CA GLY A 196 28.95 -8.02 -1.16
C GLY A 196 28.64 -9.46 -1.52
N ILE A 197 27.52 -9.95 -1.00
CA ILE A 197 26.99 -11.29 -1.25
C ILE A 197 25.72 -11.16 -2.08
N TRP A 198 25.69 -11.84 -3.23
CA TRP A 198 24.50 -12.02 -4.06
C TRP A 198 23.89 -13.40 -3.84
N LEU A 199 22.58 -13.45 -3.68
CA LEU A 199 21.80 -14.67 -3.50
C LEU A 199 20.75 -14.78 -4.60
N GLU A 200 20.67 -15.95 -5.22
CA GLU A 200 19.68 -16.23 -6.26
C GLU A 200 19.30 -17.71 -6.29
N THR A 201 18.02 -17.98 -6.46
CA THR A 201 17.51 -19.34 -6.59
C THR A 201 17.45 -19.78 -8.06
N VAL A 202 17.65 -21.07 -8.29
CA VAL A 202 17.35 -21.74 -9.55
C VAL A 202 15.89 -22.19 -9.51
N ASP A 203 15.02 -21.54 -10.28
CA ASP A 203 13.62 -21.93 -10.51
C ASP A 203 12.80 -22.26 -9.25
N ALA A 204 12.95 -21.47 -8.17
CA ALA A 204 12.17 -21.67 -6.95
C ALA A 204 10.66 -21.60 -7.23
N PRO A 205 9.83 -22.55 -6.74
CA PRO A 205 8.38 -22.47 -6.88
C PRO A 205 7.70 -21.58 -5.83
N PHE A 206 8.49 -20.89 -5.00
CA PHE A 206 8.08 -19.99 -3.94
C PHE A 206 9.07 -18.83 -3.80
N MET A 207 8.64 -17.79 -3.10
CA MET A 207 9.45 -16.65 -2.73
C MET A 207 9.48 -16.56 -1.21
N GLN A 208 10.68 -16.54 -0.63
CA GLN A 208 10.85 -16.30 0.80
C GLN A 208 11.12 -14.82 1.03
N ILE A 209 10.49 -14.30 2.08
CA ILE A 209 10.62 -12.93 2.52
C ILE A 209 11.44 -12.92 3.80
N TYR A 210 12.55 -12.21 3.79
CA TYR A 210 13.47 -12.07 4.91
C TYR A 210 13.37 -10.67 5.49
N SER A 211 13.79 -10.50 6.74
CA SER A 211 13.90 -9.18 7.35
C SER A 211 15.08 -8.39 6.76
N SER A 212 14.89 -7.09 6.51
CA SER A 212 15.95 -6.15 6.10
C SER A 212 16.56 -5.41 7.31
N ILE A 213 17.73 -4.81 7.11
CA ILE A 213 18.37 -3.84 8.01
C ILE A 213 17.48 -2.65 8.35
N ASN A 214 16.51 -2.30 7.50
CA ASN A 214 15.59 -1.18 7.75
C ASN A 214 14.51 -1.51 8.78
N LEU A 215 14.40 -2.77 9.21
CA LEU A 215 13.47 -3.16 10.25
C LEU A 215 13.95 -2.62 11.60
N ALA A 216 13.04 -2.07 12.41
CA ALA A 216 13.38 -1.50 13.72
C ALA A 216 14.03 -2.51 14.69
N ASN A 217 13.74 -3.80 14.53
CA ASN A 217 14.39 -4.86 15.29
C ASN A 217 15.64 -5.38 14.56
N THR A 218 16.79 -4.82 14.93
CA THR A 218 18.09 -5.14 14.30
C THR A 218 18.55 -6.57 14.52
N GLU A 219 18.02 -7.30 15.51
CA GLU A 219 18.36 -8.71 15.74
C GLU A 219 17.90 -9.66 14.62
N LEU A 220 16.94 -9.19 13.83
CA LEU A 220 16.41 -9.93 12.69
C LEU A 220 17.12 -9.60 11.38
N ALA A 221 17.93 -8.54 11.35
CA ALA A 221 18.66 -8.12 10.17
C ALA A 221 19.63 -9.21 9.68
N PRO A 222 19.99 -9.24 8.39
CA PRO A 222 20.98 -10.18 7.86
C PRO A 222 22.33 -10.04 8.58
N LYS A 223 22.94 -11.18 8.95
CA LYS A 223 24.23 -11.20 9.64
C LYS A 223 25.22 -12.17 8.97
N LEU A 224 26.49 -11.77 8.91
CA LEU A 224 27.60 -12.65 8.59
C LEU A 224 28.29 -13.06 9.89
N GLN A 225 28.26 -14.35 10.22
CA GLN A 225 28.99 -14.91 11.35
C GLN A 225 30.32 -15.49 10.85
N LEU A 226 31.41 -15.00 11.42
CA LEU A 226 32.76 -15.50 11.15
C LEU A 226 33.31 -16.20 12.40
N ILE A 227 33.95 -17.34 12.17
CA ILE A 227 34.81 -18.01 13.13
C ILE A 227 36.23 -17.96 12.56
N TYR A 228 37.15 -17.30 13.26
CA TYR A 228 38.49 -17.03 12.73
C TYR A 228 39.57 -17.10 13.83
N THR A 229 40.83 -17.15 13.41
CA THR A 229 42.00 -17.05 14.29
C THR A 229 42.96 -15.97 13.79
N THR A 230 43.67 -15.29 14.69
CA THR A 230 44.68 -14.27 14.35
C THR A 230 46.07 -14.84 14.11
N SER A 231 46.27 -16.16 14.30
CA SER A 231 47.49 -16.86 13.93
C SER A 231 47.20 -18.32 13.63
N ASP A 232 48.02 -18.94 12.77
CA ASP A 232 47.97 -20.38 12.46
C ASP A 232 48.71 -21.26 13.49
N SER A 233 49.07 -20.70 14.64
CA SER A 233 49.77 -21.44 15.68
C SER A 233 48.88 -22.55 16.24
N ILE A 234 49.45 -23.74 16.44
CA ILE A 234 48.78 -24.85 17.12
C ILE A 234 48.39 -24.39 18.53
N GLY A 235 47.08 -24.34 18.82
CA GLY A 235 46.53 -23.85 20.09
C GLY A 235 45.94 -22.44 20.05
N ALA A 236 45.97 -21.76 18.89
CA ALA A 236 45.22 -20.53 18.70
C ALA A 236 43.72 -20.78 18.96
N LYS A 237 43.12 -19.98 19.84
CA LYS A 237 41.69 -20.07 20.14
C LYS A 237 40.91 -19.34 19.05
N PRO A 238 39.88 -19.95 18.45
CA PRO A 238 39.04 -19.27 17.50
C PRO A 238 38.14 -18.24 18.19
N ASP A 239 38.05 -17.05 17.60
CA ASP A 239 37.06 -16.04 17.96
C ASP A 239 35.82 -16.22 17.07
N THR A 240 34.65 -15.88 17.61
CA THR A 240 33.38 -15.86 16.87
C THR A 240 32.80 -14.46 16.92
N THR A 241 32.53 -13.87 15.76
CA THR A 241 31.96 -12.51 15.66
C THR A 241 30.85 -12.47 14.62
N GLU A 242 29.81 -11.70 14.90
CA GLU A 242 28.71 -11.42 13.99
C GLU A 242 28.81 -10.00 13.44
N TYR A 243 28.74 -9.87 12.13
CA TYR A 243 28.75 -8.62 11.40
C TYR A 243 27.36 -8.41 10.79
N TYR A 244 26.72 -7.31 11.14
CA TYR A 244 25.44 -6.94 10.56
C TYR A 244 25.66 -6.43 9.13
N ALA A 245 24.71 -6.73 8.24
CA ALA A 245 24.71 -6.13 6.91
C ALA A 245 24.66 -4.59 7.03
N THR A 246 25.43 -3.91 6.19
CA THR A 246 25.49 -2.45 6.14
C THR A 246 24.60 -1.86 5.05
N GLN A 247 24.30 -2.65 4.03
CA GLN A 247 23.31 -2.37 2.99
C GLN A 247 22.65 -3.69 2.60
N ASP A 248 21.37 -3.63 2.27
CA ASP A 248 20.63 -4.73 1.66
C ASP A 248 19.62 -4.22 0.63
N ALA A 249 19.31 -5.07 -0.34
CA ALA A 249 18.29 -4.80 -1.33
C ALA A 249 17.81 -6.10 -1.98
N SER A 250 16.58 -6.08 -2.51
CA SER A 250 16.08 -7.11 -3.40
C SER A 250 15.93 -6.54 -4.80
N PHE A 251 16.21 -7.36 -5.81
CA PHE A 251 16.12 -6.95 -7.20
C PHE A 251 15.23 -7.92 -7.93
N LEU A 252 14.29 -7.36 -8.66
CA LEU A 252 13.51 -8.13 -9.61
C LEU A 252 14.40 -8.41 -10.82
N LEU A 253 14.51 -9.69 -11.17
CA LEU A 253 15.40 -10.16 -12.24
C LEU A 253 14.67 -10.33 -13.58
N ASN A 254 13.35 -10.21 -13.58
CA ASN A 254 12.54 -10.30 -14.79
C ASN A 254 12.39 -8.92 -15.42
N ASN A 255 12.35 -8.87 -16.76
CA ASN A 255 12.01 -7.64 -17.46
C ASN A 255 10.50 -7.37 -17.37
N GLU A 256 10.10 -6.10 -17.52
CA GLU A 256 8.69 -5.70 -17.41
C GLU A 256 7.78 -6.38 -18.45
N MET A 257 8.34 -6.81 -19.58
CA MET A 257 7.60 -7.47 -20.67
C MET A 257 7.18 -8.91 -20.35
N GLU A 258 7.77 -9.54 -19.34
CA GLU A 258 7.52 -10.94 -18.96
C GLU A 258 6.29 -11.14 -18.05
N LEU A 259 5.65 -10.06 -17.59
CA LEU A 259 4.61 -10.14 -16.56
C LEU A 259 3.24 -10.64 -17.05
N ASN A 260 3.01 -10.68 -18.37
CA ASN A 260 1.77 -11.12 -19.03
C ASN A 260 0.48 -10.71 -18.28
N LEU A 261 0.32 -9.41 -18.08
CA LEU A 261 -0.82 -8.85 -17.35
C LEU A 261 -2.07 -8.82 -18.22
N ASN A 262 -3.24 -8.89 -17.57
CA ASN A 262 -4.52 -8.77 -18.27
C ASN A 262 -4.69 -7.33 -18.79
N PRO A 263 -4.77 -7.11 -20.11
CA PRO A 263 -4.88 -5.78 -20.71
C PRO A 263 -6.25 -5.11 -20.51
N ASP A 264 -7.20 -5.81 -19.91
CA ASP A 264 -8.52 -5.27 -19.57
C ASP A 264 -8.60 -4.82 -18.11
N LEU A 265 -7.52 -4.92 -17.35
CA LEU A 265 -7.41 -4.40 -15.99
C LEU A 265 -6.36 -3.28 -15.95
N PHE A 266 -6.44 -2.45 -14.92
CA PHE A 266 -5.36 -1.54 -14.57
C PHE A 266 -4.78 -1.89 -13.20
N TYR A 267 -3.56 -1.40 -12.93
CA TYR A 267 -2.76 -1.90 -11.83
C TYR A 267 -2.10 -0.78 -11.03
N ILE A 268 -2.06 -0.95 -9.72
CA ILE A 268 -1.15 -0.23 -8.83
C ILE A 268 -0.31 -1.23 -8.05
N GLY A 269 0.90 -0.87 -7.65
CA GLY A 269 1.72 -1.79 -6.88
C GLY A 269 3.08 -1.27 -6.44
N LYS A 270 3.79 -2.15 -5.77
CA LYS A 270 5.07 -1.95 -5.08
C LYS A 270 6.02 -3.12 -5.36
N GLY A 271 7.31 -2.91 -5.16
CA GLY A 271 8.39 -3.80 -5.57
C GLY A 271 8.68 -3.66 -7.07
N LEU A 272 7.65 -3.86 -7.89
CA LEU A 272 7.55 -3.29 -9.23
C LEU A 272 6.47 -2.21 -9.19
N ALA A 273 6.85 -0.97 -9.51
CA ALA A 273 5.90 0.13 -9.42
C ALA A 273 4.93 0.05 -10.58
N PHE A 274 3.68 -0.31 -10.28
CA PHE A 274 2.59 -0.12 -11.23
C PHE A 274 1.90 1.20 -10.91
N ARG A 275 1.69 2.00 -11.95
CA ARG A 275 0.89 3.21 -11.85
C ARG A 275 -0.11 3.26 -12.98
N SER A 276 -1.30 3.75 -12.67
CA SER A 276 -2.41 3.80 -13.61
C SER A 276 -2.92 5.22 -13.78
N TRP A 277 -3.26 5.56 -15.01
CA TRP A 277 -3.92 6.79 -15.37
C TRP A 277 -5.42 6.55 -15.52
N LEU A 278 -6.20 7.46 -14.94
CA LEU A 278 -7.65 7.47 -15.00
C LEU A 278 -8.10 8.85 -15.45
N ASN A 279 -8.84 8.94 -16.55
CA ASN A 279 -9.42 10.20 -16.99
C ASN A 279 -10.88 9.97 -17.44
N PHE A 280 -11.69 10.99 -17.20
CA PHE A 280 -13.14 10.96 -17.31
C PHE A 280 -13.59 12.10 -18.21
N ASP A 281 -14.50 11.81 -19.13
CA ASP A 281 -15.10 12.83 -19.97
C ASP A 281 -16.07 13.69 -19.15
N LEU A 282 -15.84 15.00 -19.16
CA LEU A 282 -16.65 16.00 -18.46
C LEU A 282 -17.61 16.74 -19.41
N GLY A 283 -17.58 16.46 -20.72
CA GLY A 283 -18.31 17.22 -21.74
C GLY A 283 -19.83 17.21 -21.60
N GLY A 284 -20.39 16.29 -20.81
CA GLY A 284 -21.82 16.22 -20.49
C GLY A 284 -22.23 17.02 -19.25
N LEU A 285 -21.30 17.63 -18.51
CA LEU A 285 -21.60 18.40 -17.31
C LEU A 285 -21.93 19.87 -17.63
N ASP A 286 -22.89 20.43 -16.91
CA ASP A 286 -23.13 21.88 -16.93
C ASP A 286 -21.98 22.60 -16.25
N THR A 287 -21.24 23.44 -16.99
CA THR A 287 -20.11 24.22 -16.47
C THR A 287 -20.53 25.25 -15.42
N ASN A 288 -21.82 25.56 -15.31
CA ASN A 288 -22.35 26.43 -14.26
C ASN A 288 -22.77 25.66 -12.99
N ALA A 289 -22.67 24.33 -12.98
CA ALA A 289 -22.99 23.52 -11.82
C ALA A 289 -22.00 23.78 -10.67
N HIS A 290 -22.52 23.92 -9.46
CA HIS A 290 -21.71 23.94 -8.26
C HIS A 290 -21.56 22.50 -7.72
N ILE A 291 -20.35 21.95 -7.80
CA ILE A 291 -20.07 20.61 -7.28
C ILE A 291 -20.00 20.68 -5.76
N ASN A 292 -20.97 20.04 -5.10
CA ASN A 292 -21.03 19.91 -3.65
C ASN A 292 -20.14 18.77 -3.17
N ARG A 293 -20.10 17.66 -3.92
CA ARG A 293 -19.30 16.49 -3.61
C ARG A 293 -18.99 15.67 -4.86
N ALA A 294 -17.78 15.16 -4.97
CA ALA A 294 -17.38 14.20 -5.99
C ALA A 294 -16.66 13.01 -5.35
N ILE A 295 -17.06 11.78 -5.70
CA ILE A 295 -16.48 10.54 -5.17
C ILE A 295 -16.06 9.66 -6.34
N LEU A 296 -14.76 9.38 -6.48
CA LEU A 296 -14.28 8.33 -7.37
C LEU A 296 -14.37 6.99 -6.65
N GLU A 297 -14.95 6.00 -7.32
CA GLU A 297 -15.07 4.61 -6.86
C GLU A 297 -14.31 3.68 -7.82
N LEU A 298 -13.40 2.88 -7.26
CA LEU A 298 -12.65 1.85 -7.96
C LEU A 298 -12.95 0.48 -7.34
N THR A 299 -13.15 -0.54 -8.17
CA THR A 299 -13.39 -1.92 -7.71
C THR A 299 -12.17 -2.80 -7.97
N ALA A 300 -11.58 -3.33 -6.91
CA ALA A 300 -10.43 -4.23 -6.97
C ALA A 300 -10.84 -5.63 -7.48
N ASN A 301 -10.07 -6.16 -8.42
CA ASN A 301 -10.16 -7.52 -8.92
C ASN A 301 -9.26 -8.42 -8.08
N ARG A 302 -9.88 -9.22 -7.20
CA ARG A 302 -9.12 -10.01 -6.22
C ARG A 302 -8.30 -11.13 -6.85
N SER A 303 -8.81 -11.78 -7.90
CA SER A 303 -8.13 -12.91 -8.53
C SER A 303 -6.85 -12.52 -9.29
N ASN A 304 -6.71 -11.25 -9.68
CA ASN A 304 -5.53 -10.73 -10.38
C ASN A 304 -4.59 -9.91 -9.48
N SER A 305 -4.95 -9.73 -8.22
CA SER A 305 -4.15 -9.03 -7.20
C SER A 305 -3.19 -9.99 -6.49
N ILE A 306 -2.05 -9.49 -6.03
CA ILE A 306 -0.97 -10.24 -5.40
C ILE A 306 -0.58 -9.55 -4.12
N ARG A 307 -0.62 -10.31 -3.00
CA ARG A 307 -0.41 -9.78 -1.64
C ARG A 307 -1.43 -8.65 -1.35
N ASP A 308 -1.74 -8.41 -0.09
CA ASP A 308 -2.40 -7.14 0.27
C ASP A 308 -3.84 -6.86 -0.25
N PHE A 309 -4.78 -7.80 -0.03
CA PHE A 309 -6.19 -7.36 0.13
C PHE A 309 -6.36 -6.40 1.32
N ALA A 310 -5.43 -6.41 2.28
CA ALA A 310 -5.39 -5.48 3.41
C ALA A 310 -4.66 -4.16 3.09
N GLY A 311 -3.68 -4.17 2.17
CA GLY A 311 -2.91 -3.00 1.71
C GLY A 311 -3.59 -2.17 0.62
N ILE A 312 -4.89 -2.40 0.37
CA ILE A 312 -5.74 -1.50 -0.41
C ILE A 312 -5.67 -0.06 0.13
N ASN A 313 -5.36 0.10 1.43
CA ASN A 313 -5.13 1.38 2.11
C ASN A 313 -3.82 2.11 1.70
N GLU A 314 -2.92 1.46 0.97
CA GLU A 314 -1.68 2.10 0.48
C GLU A 314 -1.84 2.67 -0.94
N CYS A 315 -3.05 2.73 -1.49
CA CYS A 315 -3.32 3.45 -2.73
C CYS A 315 -3.39 4.96 -2.47
N ILE A 316 -2.88 5.73 -3.42
CA ILE A 316 -3.07 7.18 -3.47
C ILE A 316 -3.35 7.59 -4.92
N ILE A 317 -4.19 8.60 -5.10
CA ILE A 317 -4.36 9.24 -6.40
C ILE A 317 -3.90 10.69 -6.35
N TYR A 318 -3.25 11.13 -7.41
CA TYR A 318 -2.84 12.52 -7.61
C TYR A 318 -3.50 13.08 -8.84
N ARG A 319 -3.97 14.33 -8.78
CA ARG A 319 -4.38 15.05 -9.99
C ARG A 319 -3.16 15.33 -10.87
N LEU A 320 -3.26 14.97 -12.14
CA LEU A 320 -2.23 15.25 -13.12
C LEU A 320 -2.23 16.73 -13.53
N THR A 321 -1.03 17.26 -13.79
CA THR A 321 -0.84 18.65 -14.25
C THR A 321 -0.48 18.76 -15.72
N GLU A 322 -0.26 17.62 -16.38
CA GLU A 322 0.05 17.50 -17.80
C GLU A 322 -0.56 16.21 -18.38
N GLU A 323 -0.56 16.10 -19.71
CA GLU A 323 -1.04 14.91 -20.40
C GLU A 323 -0.22 13.67 -20.07
N TRP A 324 -0.86 12.50 -20.16
CA TRP A 324 -0.19 11.23 -19.92
C TRP A 324 0.81 10.87 -21.02
N GLN A 325 2.10 10.79 -20.66
CA GLN A 325 3.21 10.40 -21.53
C GLN A 325 3.83 9.06 -21.06
N ASP A 326 3.02 7.99 -21.09
CA ASP A 326 3.44 6.61 -20.76
C ASP A 326 4.22 6.49 -19.45
N GLY A 327 3.74 7.21 -18.44
CA GLY A 327 4.26 7.15 -17.07
C GLY A 327 5.33 8.18 -16.70
N ASN A 328 5.84 8.95 -17.66
CA ASN A 328 6.68 10.10 -17.36
C ASN A 328 5.81 11.35 -17.22
N VAL A 329 5.16 11.51 -16.07
CA VAL A 329 4.18 12.57 -15.82
C VAL A 329 4.44 13.31 -14.51
N SER A 330 4.17 14.60 -14.54
CA SER A 330 4.20 15.52 -13.40
C SER A 330 2.86 15.48 -12.67
N GLU A 331 2.92 15.42 -11.35
CA GLU A 331 1.78 15.28 -10.46
C GLU A 331 1.73 16.41 -9.42
N ASN A 332 0.53 16.81 -9.00
CA ASN A 332 0.36 17.82 -7.95
C ASN A 332 0.29 17.18 -6.56
N GLN A 333 1.45 16.97 -5.94
CA GLN A 333 1.56 16.29 -4.63
C GLN A 333 1.10 17.15 -3.43
N THR A 334 1.11 18.47 -3.54
CA THR A 334 0.91 19.38 -2.39
C THR A 334 -0.50 19.98 -2.30
N GLY A 335 -1.37 19.78 -3.29
CA GLY A 335 -2.71 20.37 -3.29
C GLY A 335 -3.83 19.52 -3.91
N ALA A 336 -3.56 18.32 -4.42
CA ALA A 336 -4.57 17.45 -5.03
C ALA A 336 -4.18 15.97 -4.95
N SER A 337 -3.89 15.50 -3.74
CA SER A 337 -3.63 14.10 -3.41
C SER A 337 -4.76 13.54 -2.56
N TYR A 338 -5.23 12.34 -2.88
CA TYR A 338 -6.39 11.74 -2.22
C TYR A 338 -6.11 10.30 -1.80
N SER A 339 -6.39 10.01 -0.53
CA SER A 339 -6.32 8.65 0.03
C SER A 339 -7.70 8.00 -0.01
N PRO A 340 -7.79 6.68 -0.23
CA PRO A 340 -9.06 6.00 -0.29
C PRO A 340 -9.64 5.79 1.11
N THR A 341 -10.97 5.73 1.16
CA THR A 341 -11.67 4.89 2.13
C THR A 341 -11.91 3.53 1.50
N VAL A 342 -11.67 2.45 2.24
CA VAL A 342 -11.75 1.08 1.74
C VAL A 342 -12.88 0.33 2.42
N MET A 343 -13.73 -0.31 1.62
CA MET A 343 -14.75 -1.23 2.09
C MET A 343 -14.77 -2.47 1.18
N ASP A 344 -14.41 -3.62 1.75
CA ASP A 344 -14.27 -4.89 1.04
C ASP A 344 -13.29 -4.88 -0.15
N SER A 345 -13.79 -4.64 -1.37
CA SER A 345 -13.00 -4.58 -2.60
C SER A 345 -13.18 -3.23 -3.30
N VAL A 346 -13.83 -2.28 -2.64
CA VAL A 346 -14.18 -0.98 -3.21
C VAL A 346 -13.36 0.10 -2.52
N LEU A 347 -12.73 0.94 -3.33
CA LEU A 347 -11.95 2.09 -2.91
C LEU A 347 -12.69 3.34 -3.33
N THR A 348 -12.95 4.23 -2.38
CA THR A 348 -13.62 5.51 -2.63
C THR A 348 -12.71 6.68 -2.30
N PHE A 349 -12.58 7.65 -3.19
CA PHE A 349 -11.77 8.85 -3.04
C PHE A 349 -12.65 10.09 -3.12
N GLU A 350 -12.55 10.98 -2.14
CA GLU A 350 -13.27 12.25 -2.14
C GLU A 350 -12.48 13.29 -2.93
N ILE A 351 -12.92 13.56 -4.17
CA ILE A 351 -12.16 14.32 -5.18
C ILE A 351 -12.83 15.65 -5.55
N THR A 352 -13.73 16.14 -4.70
CA THR A 352 -14.48 17.39 -4.90
C THR A 352 -13.60 18.56 -5.34
N PRO A 353 -12.42 18.81 -4.73
CA PRO A 353 -11.59 19.96 -5.11
C PRO A 353 -11.08 19.90 -6.55
N SER A 354 -10.83 18.69 -7.09
CA SER A 354 -10.36 18.52 -8.48
C SER A 354 -11.48 18.85 -9.47
N PHE A 355 -12.70 18.39 -9.21
CA PHE A 355 -13.85 18.67 -10.06
C PHE A 355 -14.25 20.14 -10.06
N GLN A 356 -14.25 20.78 -8.90
CA GLN A 356 -14.48 22.22 -8.80
C GLN A 356 -13.43 23.02 -9.59
N ALA A 357 -12.16 22.57 -9.54
CA ALA A 357 -11.08 23.17 -10.30
C ALA A 357 -11.23 23.00 -11.82
N TRP A 358 -11.67 21.83 -12.28
CA TRP A 358 -11.85 21.55 -13.70
C TRP A 358 -13.04 22.31 -14.30
N LEU A 359 -14.20 22.29 -13.63
CA LEU A 359 -15.39 23.00 -14.13
C LEU A 359 -15.29 24.52 -14.01
N GLY A 360 -14.50 25.02 -13.06
CA GLY A 360 -14.19 26.44 -12.92
C GLY A 360 -13.09 26.93 -13.86
N ASP A 361 -12.67 26.13 -14.85
CA ASP A 361 -11.58 26.41 -15.80
C ASP A 361 -10.25 26.83 -15.15
N LYS A 362 -10.05 26.50 -13.87
CA LYS A 362 -8.82 26.84 -13.15
C LYS A 362 -7.65 26.01 -13.64
N TYR A 363 -7.93 24.77 -14.06
CA TYR A 363 -6.94 23.85 -14.59
C TYR A 363 -7.57 22.93 -15.63
N PRO A 364 -6.83 22.49 -16.67
CA PRO A 364 -7.29 21.45 -17.59
C PRO A 364 -7.53 20.11 -16.87
N ASN A 365 -8.43 19.30 -17.45
CA ASN A 365 -8.64 17.93 -17.00
C ASN A 365 -7.68 16.97 -17.70
N TYR A 366 -6.59 16.61 -17.00
CA TYR A 366 -5.69 15.54 -17.41
C TYR A 366 -5.94 14.23 -16.64
N GLY A 367 -6.97 14.18 -15.79
CA GLY A 367 -7.29 13.03 -14.95
C GLY A 367 -6.40 12.85 -13.72
N PHE A 368 -6.29 11.61 -13.28
CA PHE A 368 -5.61 11.19 -12.07
C PHE A 368 -4.53 10.14 -12.36
N LEU A 369 -3.45 10.18 -11.58
CA LEU A 369 -2.47 9.13 -11.46
C LEU A 369 -2.74 8.34 -10.17
N ALA A 370 -3.10 7.08 -10.30
CA ALA A 370 -3.22 6.13 -9.21
C ALA A 370 -1.91 5.34 -9.04
N LYS A 371 -1.40 5.28 -7.82
CA LYS A 371 -0.16 4.55 -7.50
C LYS A 371 -0.16 4.06 -6.05
N SER A 372 0.83 3.23 -5.71
CA SER A 372 1.11 2.92 -4.31
C SER A 372 1.81 4.11 -3.62
N LEU A 373 1.45 4.37 -2.37
CA LEU A 373 2.12 5.34 -1.50
C LEU A 373 3.58 4.94 -1.24
N ASN A 374 3.86 3.63 -1.19
CA ASN A 374 5.17 3.07 -0.83
C ASN A 374 5.66 2.07 -1.87
N GLU A 375 5.96 2.55 -3.09
CA GLU A 375 6.39 1.70 -4.22
C GLU A 375 7.70 0.93 -3.96
N GLN A 376 8.54 1.42 -3.04
CA GLN A 376 9.84 0.86 -2.67
C GLN A 376 9.77 -0.30 -1.66
N LYS A 377 8.56 -0.75 -1.28
CA LYS A 377 8.37 -1.90 -0.41
C LYS A 377 8.47 -3.21 -1.21
N THR A 378 8.35 -4.34 -0.52
CA THR A 378 8.29 -5.67 -1.18
C THR A 378 7.13 -5.78 -2.17
N ILE A 379 7.14 -6.84 -2.97
CA ILE A 379 6.15 -7.07 -4.01
C ILE A 379 4.70 -7.03 -3.50
N GLY A 380 3.87 -6.28 -4.23
CA GLY A 380 2.43 -6.24 -4.03
C GLY A 380 1.78 -5.55 -5.21
N ARG A 381 0.64 -6.06 -5.67
CA ARG A 381 -0.09 -5.50 -6.82
C ARG A 381 -1.58 -5.62 -6.59
N ILE A 382 -2.29 -4.52 -6.77
CA ILE A 382 -3.74 -4.50 -6.80
C ILE A 382 -4.17 -4.28 -8.24
N ALA A 383 -4.99 -5.19 -8.74
CA ALA A 383 -5.64 -5.08 -10.02
C ALA A 383 -7.03 -4.46 -9.83
N PHE A 384 -7.47 -3.64 -10.76
CA PHE A 384 -8.79 -3.04 -10.77
C PHE A 384 -9.49 -3.29 -12.10
N TYR A 385 -10.82 -3.39 -12.05
CA TYR A 385 -11.64 -3.43 -13.24
C TYR A 385 -11.55 -2.10 -14.00
N SER A 386 -11.47 -2.18 -15.34
CA SER A 386 -11.48 -1.01 -16.24
C SER A 386 -12.86 -0.77 -16.86
N SER A 387 -12.98 0.27 -17.68
CA SER A 387 -14.10 0.58 -18.58
C SER A 387 -14.50 -0.56 -19.52
N LYS A 388 -13.66 -1.57 -19.73
CA LYS A 388 -13.98 -2.75 -20.54
C LYS A 388 -14.86 -3.79 -19.82
N HIS A 389 -15.11 -3.59 -18.52
CA HIS A 389 -15.91 -4.50 -17.71
C HIS A 389 -17.35 -4.02 -17.56
N THR A 390 -18.20 -4.79 -16.88
CA THR A 390 -19.61 -4.43 -16.71
C THR A 390 -19.77 -3.11 -15.94
N PHE A 391 -20.92 -2.45 -16.16
CA PHE A 391 -21.21 -1.17 -15.55
C PHE A 391 -21.06 -1.18 -14.03
N GLU A 392 -21.33 -2.30 -13.37
CA GLU A 392 -21.22 -2.44 -11.92
C GLU A 392 -19.77 -2.33 -11.41
N LEU A 393 -18.80 -2.78 -12.21
CA LEU A 393 -17.41 -2.98 -11.78
C LEU A 393 -16.45 -1.90 -12.26
N GLN A 394 -16.75 -1.25 -13.39
CA GLN A 394 -15.91 -0.21 -13.96
C GLN A 394 -15.73 1.01 -13.03
N PRO A 395 -14.67 1.82 -13.21
CA PRO A 395 -14.46 3.05 -12.45
C PRO A 395 -15.61 4.05 -12.64
N LYS A 396 -16.04 4.67 -11.53
CA LYS A 396 -17.18 5.60 -11.50
C LYS A 396 -16.87 6.84 -10.71
N ILE A 397 -17.51 7.93 -11.08
CA ILE A 397 -17.55 9.13 -10.26
C ILE A 397 -19.00 9.47 -9.93
N TYR A 398 -19.32 9.50 -8.65
CA TYR A 398 -20.58 10.00 -8.13
C TYR A 398 -20.45 11.51 -7.90
N LEU A 399 -21.25 12.30 -8.63
CA LEU A 399 -21.28 13.75 -8.54
C LEU A 399 -22.59 14.21 -7.93
N TYR A 400 -22.45 14.98 -6.85
CA TYR A 400 -23.55 15.67 -6.20
C TYR A 400 -23.37 17.15 -6.46
N TYR A 401 -24.27 17.75 -7.23
CA TYR A 401 -24.15 19.16 -7.64
C TYR A 401 -25.47 19.90 -7.55
N THR A 402 -25.37 21.22 -7.48
CA THR A 402 -26.50 22.13 -7.52
C THR A 402 -26.42 22.98 -8.77
N LEU A 403 -27.54 23.13 -9.45
CA LEU A 403 -27.64 24.04 -10.59
C LEU A 403 -27.98 25.45 -10.10
N PRO A 404 -27.50 26.50 -10.79
CA PRO A 404 -27.93 27.85 -10.50
C PRO A 404 -29.44 27.99 -10.76
N PRO A 405 -30.12 28.92 -10.06
CA PRO A 405 -31.54 29.16 -10.28
C PRO A 405 -31.76 29.54 -11.74
N LYS A 406 -32.75 28.93 -12.39
CA LYS A 406 -33.19 29.38 -13.72
C LYS A 406 -33.70 30.82 -13.56
N GLN A 407 -33.07 31.77 -14.24
CA GLN A 407 -33.63 33.12 -14.37
C GLN A 407 -34.93 33.02 -15.17
N GLU A 408 -36.06 33.07 -14.47
CA GLU A 408 -37.35 33.32 -15.10
C GLU A 408 -37.37 34.80 -15.50
N PHE A 409 -37.31 35.07 -16.81
CA PHE A 409 -37.47 36.40 -17.39
C PHE A 409 -38.93 36.73 -17.63
#